data_AF-A0A2D5X1G5-F1
#
_entry.id   AF-A0A2D5X1G5-F1
#
_cell.length_a   1.000
_cell.length_b   1.000
_cell.length_c   1.000
_cell.angle_alpha   90.00
_cell.angle_beta   90.00
_cell.angle_gamma   90.00
#
_symmetry.space_group_name_H-M   'P 1'
#
loop_
_entity.id
_entity.type
_entity.pdbx_description
1 polymer ?
#
loop_
_entity_poly.entity_id
_entity_poly.type
_entity_poly.pdbx_seq_one_letter_code
_entity_poly.pdbx_strand_id
1 'polypeptide(L)' 'MTMDYGLLSEVVWTEKEFQARVRSEAEDAGWRVYAVYDSRKTPSGWPDLTLVRGNRLMFWELKREKKSKVSAAQTEW' A
#
# COMPACT_ATOMS: atom_id res chain seq x y z
N MET A 1 -20.15 6.44 28.46
CA MET A 1 -20.46 5.76 27.20
C MET A 1 -19.15 5.18 26.68
N THR A 2 -18.80 3.99 27.17
CA THR A 2 -17.58 3.30 26.78
C THR A 2 -17.86 2.68 25.42
N MET A 3 -17.19 3.14 24.37
CA MET A 3 -17.30 2.54 23.05
C MET A 3 -16.67 1.15 23.14
N ASP A 4 -17.51 0.13 23.05
CA ASP A 4 -17.09 -1.26 22.94
C ASP A 4 -16.49 -1.47 21.55
N TYR A 5 -15.16 -1.44 21.46
CA TYR A 5 -14.40 -1.72 20.25
C TYR A 5 -14.36 -3.22 19.91
N GLY A 6 -15.01 -4.10 20.71
CA GLY A 6 -15.02 -5.55 20.52
C GLY A 6 -15.86 -6.06 19.34
N LEU A 7 -16.63 -5.19 18.68
CA LEU A 7 -17.47 -5.51 17.52
C LEU A 7 -17.00 -4.88 16.20
N LEU A 8 -15.86 -4.19 16.18
CA LEU A 8 -15.16 -3.93 14.93
C LEU A 8 -14.49 -5.23 14.51
N SER A 9 -15.29 -6.08 13.87
CA SER A 9 -14.85 -7.30 13.19
C SER A 9 -13.47 -7.08 12.57
N GLU A 10 -12.56 -8.04 12.78
CA GLU A 10 -11.28 -8.07 12.08
C GLU A 10 -11.56 -8.02 10.57
N VAL A 11 -11.55 -6.82 9.99
CA VAL A 11 -11.66 -6.67 8.55
C VAL A 11 -10.31 -7.13 8.02
N VAL A 12 -10.21 -8.41 7.71
CA VAL A 12 -9.06 -8.99 7.04
C VAL A 12 -9.14 -8.55 5.58
N TRP A 13 -8.56 -7.39 5.28
CA TRP A 13 -8.40 -6.95 3.90
C TRP A 13 -7.48 -7.92 3.15
N THR A 14 -7.85 -8.21 1.90
CA THR A 14 -6.90 -8.71 0.92
C THR A 14 -5.81 -7.66 0.67
N GLU A 15 -4.65 -8.05 0.16
CA GLU A 15 -3.58 -7.10 -0.19
C GLU A 15 -4.07 -6.05 -1.20
N LYS A 16 -4.91 -6.48 -2.15
CA LYS A 16 -5.52 -5.60 -3.15
C LYS A 16 -6.46 -4.56 -2.52
N GLU A 17 -7.31 -4.97 -1.59
CA GLU A 17 -8.22 -4.03 -0.88
C GLU A 17 -7.43 -3.07 -0.01
N PHE A 18 -6.41 -3.55 0.69
CA PHE A 18 -5.53 -2.71 1.49
C PHE A 18 -4.81 -1.67 0.62
N GLN A 19 -4.18 -2.09 -0.48
CA GLN A 19 -3.53 -1.18 -1.42
C GLN A 19 -4.51 -0.16 -2.01
N ALA A 20 -5.73 -0.59 -2.38
CA ALA A 20 -6.77 0.32 -2.88
C ALA A 20 -7.16 1.37 -1.83
N ARG A 21 -7.28 0.97 -0.56
CA ARG A 21 -7.57 1.89 0.54
C ARG A 21 -6.44 2.90 0.76
N VAL A 22 -5.19 2.42 0.83
CA VAL A 22 -4.01 3.29 0.98
C VAL A 22 -3.90 4.29 -0.18
N ARG A 23 -4.17 3.83 -1.41
CA ARG A 23 -4.21 4.70 -2.60
C ARG A 23 -5.25 5.81 -2.44
N SER A 24 -6.49 5.46 -2.07
CA SER A 24 -7.57 6.44 -1.88
C SER A 24 -7.19 7.50 -0.86
N GLU A 25 -6.70 7.09 0.31
CA GLU A 25 -6.30 8.00 1.39
C GLU A 25 -5.13 8.90 0.95
N ALA A 26 -4.20 8.38 0.15
CA ALA A 26 -3.09 9.17 -0.39
C ALA A 26 -3.57 10.21 -1.41
N GLU A 27 -4.48 9.82 -2.33
CA GLU A 27 -5.10 10.72 -3.30
C GLU A 27 -5.88 11.84 -2.57
N ASP A 28 -6.66 11.50 -1.53
CA ASP A 28 -7.40 12.46 -0.69
C ASP A 28 -6.45 13.41 0.06
N ALA A 29 -5.27 12.93 0.47
CA ALA A 29 -4.21 13.73 1.09
C ALA A 29 -3.38 14.55 0.08
N GLY A 30 -3.79 14.60 -1.18
CA GLY A 30 -3.19 15.41 -2.24
C GLY A 30 -1.94 14.80 -2.87
N TRP A 31 -1.72 13.49 -2.72
CA TRP A 31 -0.66 12.79 -3.45
C TRP A 31 -1.16 12.36 -4.83
N ARG A 32 -0.29 12.47 -5.83
CA ARG A 32 -0.46 11.74 -7.09
C ARG A 32 0.11 10.35 -6.90
N VAL A 33 -0.68 9.33 -7.23
CA VAL A 33 -0.32 7.92 -7.00
C VAL A 33 -0.24 7.19 -8.33
N TYR A 34 0.88 6.51 -8.56
CA TYR A 34 1.01 5.48 -9.58
C TYR A 34 1.02 4.11 -8.90
N ALA A 35 0.08 3.25 -9.29
CA ALA A 35 -0.01 1.87 -8.83
C ALA A 35 0.23 0.92 -10.00
N VAL A 36 1.05 -0.10 -9.82
CA VAL A 36 1.29 -1.11 -10.84
C VAL A 36 0.03 -1.97 -11.01
N TYR A 37 -0.55 -1.96 -12.22
CA TYR A 37 -1.75 -2.75 -12.52
C TYR A 37 -1.44 -4.23 -12.82
N ASP A 38 -0.30 -4.50 -13.46
CA ASP A 38 0.14 -5.85 -13.82
C ASP A 38 1.66 -5.96 -13.58
N SER A 39 2.05 -6.62 -12.48
CA SER A 39 3.45 -6.77 -12.07
C SER A 39 4.31 -7.54 -13.06
N ARG A 40 3.69 -8.32 -13.96
CA ARG A 40 4.40 -9.03 -15.04
C ARG A 40 4.89 -8.08 -16.15
N LYS A 41 4.42 -6.83 -16.14
CA LYS A 41 4.79 -5.78 -17.10
C LYS A 41 5.75 -4.74 -16.50
N THR A 42 6.24 -4.97 -15.29
CA THR A 42 7.19 -4.10 -14.60
C THR A 42 8.45 -4.86 -14.22
N PRO A 43 9.57 -4.16 -14.01
CA PRO A 43 10.75 -4.76 -13.39
C PRO A 43 10.41 -5.51 -12.11
N SER A 44 11.09 -6.63 -11.88
CA SER A 44 10.86 -7.48 -10.71
C SER A 44 11.08 -6.68 -9.42
N GLY A 45 10.15 -6.77 -8.48
CA GLY A 45 10.25 -6.09 -7.19
C GLY A 45 9.91 -4.61 -7.18
N TRP A 46 9.46 -4.03 -8.30
CA TRP A 46 9.03 -2.63 -8.32
C TRP A 46 7.98 -2.36 -7.24
N PRO A 47 8.06 -1.23 -6.50
CA PRO A 47 7.15 -0.91 -5.39
C PRO A 47 5.67 -0.85 -5.79
N ASP A 48 4.79 -1.29 -4.89
CA ASP A 48 3.33 -1.28 -5.11
C ASP A 48 2.77 0.10 -5.47
N LEU A 49 3.20 1.14 -4.75
CA LEU A 49 2.79 2.53 -4.97
C LEU A 49 4.00 3.46 -5.13
N THR A 50 3.95 4.31 -6.14
CA THR A 50 4.85 5.46 -6.30
C THR A 50 4.04 6.74 -6.10
N LEU A 51 4.44 7.57 -5.14
CA LEU A 51 3.68 8.75 -4.69
C LEU A 51 4.47 10.03 -4.93
N VAL A 52 3.81 11.05 -5.49
CA VAL A 52 4.39 12.38 -5.72
C VAL A 52 3.52 13.46 -5.09
N ARG A 53 4.13 14.36 -4.30
CA ARG A 53 3.47 15.57 -3.78
C ARG A 53 4.49 16.69 -3.61
N GLY A 54 4.34 17.74 -4.41
CA GLY A 54 5.31 18.84 -4.46
C GLY A 54 6.68 18.34 -4.88
N ASN A 55 7.68 18.55 -4.02
CA ASN A 55 9.07 18.09 -4.22
C ASN A 55 9.38 16.73 -3.57
N ARG A 56 8.36 15.99 -3.14
CA ARG A 56 8.52 14.66 -2.52
C ARG A 56 8.12 13.57 -3.50
N LEU A 57 9.00 12.59 -3.66
CA LEU A 57 8.78 11.33 -4.36
C LEU A 57 8.99 10.21 -3.34
N MET A 58 8.03 9.29 -3.22
CA MET A 58 8.10 8.16 -2.30
C MET A 58 7.74 6.87 -3.03
N PHE A 59 8.37 5.78 -2.62
CA PHE A 59 8.15 4.44 -3.12
C PHE A 59 7.70 3.56 -1.95
N TRP A 60 6.49 3.02 -2.01
CA TRP A 60 5.89 2.24 -0.94
C TRP A 60 5.61 0.83 -1.42
N GLU A 61 6.26 -0.13 -0.75
CA GLU A 61 5.92 -1.55 -0.80
C GLU A 61 4.96 -1.83 0.36
N LEU A 62 3.78 -2.38 0.06
CA LEU A 62 2.70 -2.57 1.02
C LEU A 62 2.55 -4.05 1.37
N LYS A 63 2.32 -4.31 2.66
CA LYS A 63 1.95 -5.64 3.15
C LYS A 63 0.75 -5.53 4.08
N ARG A 64 -0.21 -6.45 3.93
CA ARG A 64 -1.43 -6.50 4.76
C ARG A 64 -1.17 -6.89 6.21
N GLU A 65 -0.10 -7.66 6.48
CA GLU A 65 0.25 -8.16 7.81
C GLU A 65 1.68 -7.77 8.18
N LYS A 66 1.91 -7.44 9.45
CA LYS A 66 3.25 -7.12 9.98
C LYS A 66 4.26 -8.24 9.83
N LYS A 67 3.82 -9.50 9.75
CA LYS A 67 4.70 -10.68 9.62
C LYS A 67 5.07 -10.97 8.16
N SER A 68 4.43 -10.32 7.19
CA SER A 68 4.76 -10.51 5.78
C SER A 68 6.17 -10.01 5.49
N LYS A 69 6.93 -10.82 4.75
CA LYS A 69 8.30 -10.50 4.37
C LYS A 69 8.33 -9.80 3.01
N VAL A 70 9.22 -8.83 2.89
CA VAL A 70 9.61 -8.22 1.61
C VAL A 70 10.53 -9.23 0.89
N SER A 71 10.33 -9.41 -0.41
CA SER A 71 11.19 -10.31 -1.20
C SER A 71 12.58 -9.69 -1.44
N ALA A 72 13.56 -10.50 -1.83
CA ALA A 72 14.91 -10.02 -2.14
C ALA A 72 14.87 -8.94 -3.25
N ALA A 73 14.15 -9.22 -4.35
CA ALA A 73 14.00 -8.27 -5.46
C ALA A 73 13.36 -6.94 -5.05
N GLN A 74 12.45 -6.95 -4.07
CA GLN A 74 11.85 -5.71 -3.55
C GLN A 74 12.78 -4.94 -2.60
N THR A 75 13.75 -5.62 -1.99
CA THR A 75 14.75 -5.00 -1.11
C THR A 75 15.88 -4.34 -1.90
N GLU A 76 16.10 -4.76 -3.14
CA GLU A 76 17.17 -4.26 -4.01
C GLU A 76 16.84 -2.90 -4.69
N TRP A 77 15.58 -2.48 -4.66
CA TRP A 77 15.13 -1.16 -5.13
C TRP A 77 15.42 -0.05 -4.12
#